data_AF-A0A921MUR1-F1
#
_entry.id   AF-A0A921MUR1-F1
#
_cell.length_a   1.000
_cell.length_b   1.000
_cell.length_c   1.000
_cell.angle_alpha   90.00
_cell.angle_beta   90.00
_cell.angle_gamma   90.00
#
_symmetry.space_group_name_H-M   'P 1'
#
loop_
_entity.id
_entity.type
_entity.pdbx_description
1 polymer ?
#
loop_
_entity_poly.entity_id
_entity_poly.type
_entity_poly.pdbx_seq_one_letter_code
_entity_poly.pdbx_strand_id
1 'polypeptide(L)'
;MLSLTACSSGGGDYCDVLTEDADMALAVFTPIVPDTHTVEDAQERLALLERAQPLVPAEVEEDLTSWHEDMRTAAADLDSDPDAVLELSTSEETLETGHRLVTHYGETCLG
;
A
#
# COMPACT_ATOMS: atom_id res chain seq x y z
N MET A 1 15.17 -4.66 36.93
CA MET A 1 15.07 -3.73 35.78
C MET A 1 14.24 -4.43 34.72
N LEU A 2 13.13 -3.80 34.32
CA LEU A 2 12.14 -4.37 33.41
C LEU A 2 12.74 -4.54 32.01
N SER A 3 12.95 -5.78 31.58
CA SER A 3 13.28 -6.11 30.20
C SER A 3 12.03 -5.94 29.35
N LEU A 4 11.85 -4.75 28.78
CA LEU A 4 10.92 -4.52 27.67
C LEU A 4 11.63 -4.91 26.37
N THR A 5 11.77 -6.21 26.13
CA THR A 5 11.88 -6.72 24.76
C THR A 5 10.49 -6.59 24.14
N ALA A 6 10.18 -5.41 23.62
CA ALA A 6 9.10 -5.27 22.67
C ALA A 6 9.45 -6.15 21.47
N CYS A 7 8.57 -7.09 21.11
CA CYS A 7 8.63 -7.80 19.85
C CYS A 7 8.44 -6.78 18.72
N SER A 8 9.54 -6.18 18.25
CA SER A 8 9.59 -5.30 17.08
C SER A 8 9.74 -6.09 15.77
N SER A 9 9.34 -7.36 15.73
CA SER A 9 9.58 -8.20 14.55
C SER A 9 8.65 -7.88 13.38
N GLY A 10 7.49 -7.24 13.61
CA GLY A 10 6.56 -6.90 12.51
C GLY A 10 7.08 -5.78 11.60
N GLY A 11 7.59 -4.69 12.18
CA GLY A 11 8.08 -3.55 11.40
C GLY A 11 9.32 -3.87 10.55
N GLY A 12 10.21 -4.74 11.04
CA GLY A 12 11.37 -5.19 10.27
C GLY A 12 10.97 -6.00 9.04
N ASP A 13 10.12 -7.01 9.23
CA ASP A 13 9.66 -7.89 8.15
C ASP A 13 8.79 -7.13 7.12
N TYR A 14 7.96 -6.17 7.58
CA TYR A 14 7.19 -5.26 6.72
C TYR A 14 8.09 -4.38 5.84
N CYS A 15 9.08 -3.73 6.44
CA CYS A 15 10.02 -2.89 5.70
C CYS A 15 10.90 -3.72 4.76
N ASP A 16 11.31 -4.91 5.16
CA ASP A 16 12.07 -5.82 4.29
C ASP A 16 11.25 -6.18 3.03
N VAL A 17 9.98 -6.56 3.19
CA VAL A 17 9.10 -6.86 2.04
C VAL A 17 8.93 -5.66 1.12
N LEU A 18 8.74 -4.46 1.66
CA LEU A 18 8.55 -3.26 0.85
C LEU A 18 9.85 -2.76 0.21
N THR A 19 11.00 -2.93 0.84
CA THR A 19 12.28 -2.42 0.34
C THR A 19 13.04 -3.40 -0.55
N GLU A 20 12.58 -4.66 -0.67
CA GLU A 20 13.07 -5.63 -1.64
C GLU A 20 13.05 -5.08 -3.09
N ASP A 21 12.07 -4.22 -3.39
CA ASP A 21 11.99 -3.45 -4.64
C ASP A 21 11.63 -1.99 -4.33
N ALA A 22 12.67 -1.16 -4.20
CA ALA A 22 12.53 0.25 -3.81
C ALA A 22 11.73 1.09 -4.82
N ASP A 23 11.76 0.74 -6.11
CA ASP A 23 10.99 1.45 -7.15
C ASP A 23 9.50 1.07 -7.04
N MET A 24 9.19 -0.20 -6.72
CA MET A 24 7.81 -0.64 -6.46
C MET A 24 7.24 -0.14 -5.13
N ALA A 25 8.08 0.01 -4.12
CA ALA A 25 7.65 0.40 -2.76
C ALA A 25 6.89 1.72 -2.72
N LEU A 26 7.35 2.73 -3.47
CA LEU A 26 6.68 4.03 -3.52
C LEU A 26 5.41 3.97 -4.37
N ALA A 27 5.47 3.26 -5.49
CA ALA A 27 4.35 3.11 -6.40
C ALA A 27 3.19 2.32 -5.77
N VAL A 28 3.46 1.42 -4.81
CA VAL A 28 2.41 0.66 -4.11
C VAL A 28 1.44 1.53 -3.32
N PHE A 29 1.88 2.71 -2.87
CA PHE A 29 1.06 3.68 -2.12
C PHE A 29 0.53 4.83 -2.98
N THR A 30 0.63 4.69 -4.31
CA THR A 30 0.03 5.63 -5.26
C THR A 30 -1.21 5.02 -5.91
N PRO A 31 -2.30 5.79 -6.08
CA PRO A 31 -3.52 5.26 -6.67
C PRO A 31 -3.27 4.74 -8.09
N ILE A 32 -3.97 3.67 -8.46
CA ILE A 32 -4.06 3.25 -9.86
C ILE A 32 -4.97 4.22 -10.60
N VAL A 33 -4.44 4.81 -11.67
CA VAL A 33 -5.13 5.76 -12.55
C VAL A 33 -5.26 5.14 -13.95
N PRO A 34 -6.45 5.16 -14.58
CA PRO A 34 -6.64 4.72 -15.95
C PRO A 34 -5.73 5.45 -16.95
N ASP A 35 -5.43 4.83 -18.09
CA ASP A 35 -4.56 5.33 -19.17
C ASP A 35 -3.09 5.60 -18.79
N THR A 36 -2.74 5.65 -17.49
CA THR A 36 -1.36 5.79 -17.02
C THR A 36 -0.79 4.51 -16.43
N HIS A 37 -1.65 3.57 -16.06
CA HIS A 37 -1.29 2.25 -15.52
C HIS A 37 -1.92 1.15 -16.36
N THR A 38 -1.24 0.00 -16.38
CA THR A 38 -1.77 -1.24 -16.96
C THR A 38 -2.36 -2.14 -15.87
N VAL A 39 -3.17 -3.12 -16.27
CA VAL A 39 -3.66 -4.17 -15.35
C VAL A 39 -2.51 -4.96 -14.73
N GLU A 40 -1.43 -5.18 -15.49
CA GLU A 40 -0.21 -5.84 -14.99
C GLU A 40 0.42 -5.02 -13.85
N ASP A 41 0.62 -3.71 -14.05
CA ASP A 41 1.14 -2.81 -13.01
C ASP A 41 0.27 -2.83 -11.74
N ALA A 42 -1.06 -2.84 -11.91
CA ALA A 42 -2.00 -2.88 -10.79
C ALA A 42 -1.94 -4.21 -10.02
N GLN A 43 -1.79 -5.33 -10.73
CA GLN A 43 -1.65 -6.66 -10.13
C GLN A 43 -0.32 -6.83 -9.39
N GLU A 44 0.77 -6.29 -9.94
CA GLU A 44 2.09 -6.32 -9.27
C GLU A 44 2.07 -5.56 -7.94
N ARG A 45 1.46 -4.36 -7.93
CA ARG A 45 1.28 -3.59 -6.69
C ARG A 45 0.40 -4.31 -5.68
N LEU A 46 -0.71 -4.89 -6.12
CA LEU A 46 -1.59 -5.65 -5.24
C LEU A 46 -0.89 -6.86 -4.63
N ALA A 47 -0.09 -7.60 -5.41
CA ALA A 47 0.68 -8.73 -4.92
C ALA A 47 1.72 -8.32 -3.85
N LEU A 48 2.33 -7.14 -3.98
CA LEU A 48 3.21 -6.59 -2.95
C LEU A 48 2.43 -6.24 -1.67
N LEU A 49 1.26 -5.61 -1.78
CA LEU A 49 0.39 -5.32 -0.63
C LEU A 49 -0.05 -6.61 0.08
N GLU A 50 -0.48 -7.63 -0.65
CA GLU A 50 -0.89 -8.93 -0.07
C GLU A 50 0.24 -9.59 0.73
N ARG A 51 1.50 -9.44 0.28
CA ARG A 51 2.68 -9.91 1.02
C ARG A 51 2.97 -9.08 2.27
N ALA A 52 2.77 -7.76 2.21
CA ALA A 52 3.06 -6.83 3.30
C ALA A 52 1.96 -6.82 4.38
N GLN A 53 0.70 -7.03 4.01
CA GLN A 53 -0.48 -6.99 4.89
C GLN A 53 -0.33 -7.78 6.20
N PRO A 54 0.12 -9.06 6.22
CA PRO A 54 0.23 -9.81 7.47
C PRO A 54 1.36 -9.34 8.39
N LEU A 55 2.25 -8.46 7.91
CA LEU A 55 3.43 -7.97 8.62
C LEU A 55 3.24 -6.52 9.09
N VAL A 56 2.16 -5.87 8.67
CA VAL A 56 1.91 -4.46 8.89
C VAL A 56 1.92 -4.11 10.39
N PRO A 57 2.56 -3.00 10.79
CA PRO A 57 2.42 -2.48 12.14
C PRO A 57 0.98 -2.09 12.48
N ALA A 58 0.57 -2.33 13.72
CA ALA A 58 -0.81 -2.12 14.16
C ALA A 58 -1.30 -0.67 14.01
N GLU A 59 -0.39 0.31 14.05
CA GLU A 59 -0.70 1.73 13.88
C GLU A 59 -1.19 2.11 12.47
N VAL A 60 -0.91 1.29 11.45
CA VAL A 60 -1.31 1.54 10.05
C VAL A 60 -2.08 0.36 9.44
N GLU A 61 -2.47 -0.63 10.24
CA GLU A 61 -3.21 -1.82 9.78
C GLU A 61 -4.56 -1.46 9.12
N GLU A 62 -5.30 -0.52 9.71
CA GLU A 62 -6.59 -0.05 9.18
C GLU A 62 -6.40 0.65 7.82
N ASP A 63 -5.48 1.60 7.76
CA ASP A 63 -5.15 2.33 6.53
C ASP A 63 -4.69 1.37 5.42
N LEU A 64 -3.84 0.38 5.74
CA LEU A 64 -3.35 -0.59 4.74
C LEU A 64 -4.48 -1.52 4.28
N THR A 65 -5.40 -1.89 5.17
CA THR A 65 -6.57 -2.71 4.81
C THR A 65 -7.48 -1.98 3.84
N SER A 66 -7.84 -0.72 4.14
CA SER A 66 -8.66 0.10 3.24
C SER A 66 -7.96 0.30 1.89
N TRP A 67 -6.67 0.64 1.92
CA TRP A 67 -5.87 0.80 0.71
C TRP A 67 -5.82 -0.47 -0.14
N HIS A 68 -5.66 -1.63 0.47
CA HIS A 68 -5.67 -2.91 -0.22
C HIS A 68 -7.03 -3.18 -0.89
N GLU A 69 -8.15 -2.84 -0.25
CA GLU A 69 -9.49 -2.96 -0.86
C GLU A 69 -9.67 -2.01 -2.05
N ASP A 70 -9.19 -0.77 -1.94
CA ASP A 70 -9.21 0.20 -3.04
C ASP A 70 -8.36 -0.28 -4.22
N MET A 71 -7.13 -0.74 -3.96
CA MET A 71 -6.22 -1.22 -5.02
C MET A 71 -6.74 -2.50 -5.67
N ARG A 72 -7.38 -3.38 -4.90
CA ARG A 72 -8.05 -4.58 -5.43
C ARG A 72 -9.20 -4.22 -6.36
N THR A 73 -10.02 -3.24 -5.98
CA THR A 73 -11.13 -2.74 -6.80
C THR A 73 -10.59 -2.11 -8.07
N ALA A 74 -9.60 -1.23 -7.95
CA ALA A 74 -8.97 -0.59 -9.10
C ALA A 74 -8.36 -1.62 -10.08
N ALA A 75 -7.64 -2.63 -9.58
CA ALA A 75 -7.05 -3.68 -10.41
C ALA A 75 -8.10 -4.56 -11.11
N ALA A 76 -9.26 -4.79 -10.47
CA ALA A 76 -10.34 -5.56 -11.04
C ALA A 76 -11.10 -4.80 -12.15
N ASP A 77 -11.29 -3.49 -11.95
CA ASP A 77 -12.16 -2.68 -12.78
C ASP A 77 -11.42 -1.84 -13.84
N LEU A 78 -10.09 -1.78 -13.82
CA LEU A 78 -9.27 -0.90 -14.67
C LEU A 78 -9.65 -0.93 -16.16
N ASP A 79 -9.90 -2.11 -16.73
CA ASP A 79 -10.29 -2.27 -18.14
C ASP A 79 -11.82 -2.25 -18.36
N SER A 80 -12.59 -2.70 -17.37
CA SER A 80 -14.04 -2.88 -17.51
C SER A 80 -14.86 -1.65 -17.16
N ASP A 81 -14.36 -0.83 -16.24
CA ASP A 81 -14.98 0.42 -15.78
C ASP A 81 -13.90 1.46 -15.37
N PRO A 82 -13.16 2.01 -16.34
CA PRO A 82 -12.11 3.00 -16.07
C PRO A 82 -12.66 4.27 -15.42
N ASP A 83 -13.93 4.64 -15.65
CA ASP A 83 -14.53 5.81 -15.02
C ASP A 83 -14.69 5.60 -13.50
N ALA A 84 -15.11 4.41 -13.06
CA ALA A 84 -15.17 4.07 -11.63
C ALA A 84 -13.79 4.05 -10.98
N VAL A 85 -12.77 3.53 -11.68
CA VAL A 85 -11.38 3.56 -11.18
C VAL A 85 -10.86 5.00 -11.08
N LEU A 86 -11.19 5.87 -12.04
CA LEU A 86 -10.84 7.28 -11.97
C LEU A 86 -11.49 7.96 -10.76
N GLU A 87 -12.79 7.74 -10.53
CA GLU A 87 -13.50 8.26 -9.36
C GLU A 87 -12.83 7.79 -8.05
N LEU A 88 -12.55 6.50 -7.93
CA LEU A 88 -11.85 5.93 -6.78
C LEU A 88 -10.46 6.56 -6.58
N SER A 89 -9.67 6.67 -7.65
CA SER A 89 -8.30 7.20 -7.60
C SER A 89 -8.20 8.69 -7.25
N THR A 90 -9.31 9.43 -7.41
CA THR A 90 -9.41 10.87 -7.15
C THR A 90 -10.23 11.20 -5.90
N SER A 91 -10.74 10.19 -5.20
CA SER A 91 -11.46 10.38 -3.94
C SER A 91 -10.54 10.95 -2.87
N GLU A 92 -11.07 11.85 -2.03
CA GLU A 92 -10.30 12.44 -0.92
C GLU A 92 -9.82 11.35 0.05
N GLU A 93 -10.67 10.35 0.33
CA GLU A 93 -10.38 9.24 1.24
C GLU A 93 -9.20 8.38 0.74
N THR A 94 -9.21 7.99 -0.54
CA THR A 94 -8.14 7.21 -1.17
C THR A 94 -6.83 7.99 -1.14
N LEU A 95 -6.86 9.27 -1.52
CA LEU A 95 -5.66 10.11 -1.56
C LEU A 95 -5.06 10.34 -0.17
N GLU A 96 -5.90 10.60 0.84
CA GLU A 96 -5.43 10.77 2.21
C GLU A 96 -4.85 9.46 2.79
N THR A 97 -5.48 8.32 2.51
CA THR A 97 -5.01 7.01 2.96
C THR A 97 -3.66 6.66 2.34
N GLY A 98 -3.52 6.80 1.01
CA GLY A 98 -2.23 6.62 0.33
C GLY A 98 -1.14 7.56 0.87
N HIS A 99 -1.50 8.81 1.17
CA HIS A 99 -0.56 9.78 1.75
C HIS A 99 -0.07 9.39 3.15
N ARG A 100 -0.97 8.92 4.03
CA ARG A 100 -0.59 8.44 5.37
C ARG A 100 0.34 7.25 5.29
N LEU A 101 0.04 6.28 4.42
CA LEU A 101 0.83 5.07 4.24
C LEU A 101 2.23 5.36 3.69
N VAL A 102 2.34 6.18 2.63
CA VAL A 102 3.66 6.52 2.06
C VAL A 102 4.51 7.34 3.05
N THR A 103 3.88 8.18 3.86
CA THR A 103 4.57 8.94 4.92
C THR A 103 5.10 8.00 5.98
N HIS A 104 4.27 7.08 6.49
CA HIS A 104 4.69 6.07 7.46
C HIS A 104 5.83 5.19 6.92
N TYR A 105 5.74 4.73 5.68
CA TYR A 105 6.80 3.99 5.02
C TYR A 105 8.10 4.80 4.95
N GLY A 106 8.04 6.07 4.54
CA GLY A 106 9.19 6.96 4.46
C GLY A 106 9.86 7.19 5.82
N GLU A 107 9.07 7.37 6.88
CA GLU A 107 9.59 7.58 8.24
C GLU A 107 10.11 6.31 8.90
N THR A 108 9.49 5.17 8.62
CA THR A 108 9.76 3.90 9.34
C THR A 108 10.75 3.01 8.62
N CYS A 109 10.66 2.92 7.30
CA CYS A 109 11.45 1.99 6.50
C CYS A 109 12.65 2.65 5.80
N LEU A 110 12.59 3.96 5.56
CA LEU A 110 13.68 4.71 4.91
C LEU A 110 14.42 5.68 5.85
N GLY A 111 13.91 5.87 7.07
CA GLY A 111 14.41 6.80 8.09
C GLY A 111 15.63 6.31 8.89
#